data_AF-A0A7J4TEH3-F1
#
_entry.id   AF-A0A7J4TEH3-F1
#
_cell.length_a   1.000
_cell.length_b   1.000
_cell.length_c   1.000
_cell.angle_alpha   90.00
_cell.angle_beta   90.00
_cell.angle_gamma   90.00
#
_symmetry.space_group_name_H-M   'P 1'
#
loop_
_entity.id
_entity.type
_entity.pdbx_description
1 polymer ?
#
loop_
_entity_poly.entity_id
_entity_poly.type
_entity_poly.pdbx_seq_one_letter_code
_entity_poly.pdbx_strand_id
1 'polypeptide(L)'
;MANSIIREACSVIASPKDAFRNMPNIRFEKAVADYLRLLLLAGSAGSIITLLLSAGKAAYLDLLFEANVNYWNMLNYAAGKAVSLLFFCIFGGTFLLFLLSLLLVPFLRHLKYVELLRILFYSMLPIILFGWLPFNPAPLVVWCIFLFIVGIRTYKGKAIRKDSIEQRD
;
A
#
# COMPACT_ATOMS: atom_id res chain seq x y z
N MET A 1 -4.65 -10.96 14.72
CA MET A 1 -3.95 -9.66 14.49
C MET A 1 -4.09 -9.18 13.04
N ALA A 2 -3.92 -10.02 12.01
CA ALA A 2 -4.09 -9.61 10.61
C ALA A 2 -5.54 -9.17 10.27
N ASN A 3 -6.55 -9.90 10.75
CA ASN A 3 -7.96 -9.59 10.47
C ASN A 3 -8.41 -8.21 10.97
N SER A 4 -7.87 -7.72 12.09
CA SER A 4 -8.24 -6.39 12.60
C SER A 4 -7.70 -5.27 11.70
N ILE A 5 -6.49 -5.43 11.16
CA ILE A 5 -5.85 -4.44 10.29
C ILE A 5 -6.55 -4.38 8.93
N ILE A 6 -6.88 -5.54 8.35
CA ILE A 6 -7.62 -5.61 7.09
C ILE A 6 -9.01 -4.98 7.26
N ARG A 7 -9.70 -5.25 8.38
CA ARG A 7 -11.01 -4.65 8.67
C ARG A 7 -10.93 -3.14 8.83
N GLU A 8 -9.90 -2.62 9.50
CA GLU A 8 -9.63 -1.18 9.63
C GLU A 8 -9.31 -0.55 8.27
N ALA A 9 -8.55 -1.23 7.42
CA ALA A 9 -8.27 -0.76 6.07
C ALA A 9 -9.52 -0.73 5.17
N CYS A 10 -10.36 -1.76 5.24
CA CYS A 10 -11.64 -1.79 4.53
C CYS A 10 -12.63 -0.73 5.06
N SER A 11 -12.63 -0.43 6.35
CA SER A 11 -13.49 0.62 6.91
C SER A 11 -13.08 2.01 6.45
N VAL A 12 -11.77 2.27 6.27
CA VAL A 12 -11.26 3.51 5.67
C VAL A 12 -11.75 3.65 4.23
N ILE A 13 -11.77 2.56 3.47
CA ILE A 13 -12.25 2.56 2.09
C ILE A 13 -13.78 2.78 2.03
N ALA A 14 -14.54 2.17 2.93
CA ALA A 14 -16.00 2.26 2.98
C ALA A 14 -16.51 3.63 3.48
N SER A 15 -15.88 4.18 4.52
CA SER A 15 -16.28 5.42 5.18
C SER A 15 -15.10 6.39 5.35
N PRO A 16 -14.55 6.93 4.25
CA PRO A 16 -13.30 7.69 4.29
C PRO A 16 -13.39 8.98 5.11
N LYS A 17 -14.52 9.69 5.06
CA LYS A 17 -14.71 10.93 5.83
C LYS A 17 -14.58 10.69 7.33
N ASP A 18 -15.24 9.66 7.85
CA ASP A 18 -15.21 9.35 9.28
C ASP A 18 -13.83 8.85 9.71
N ALA A 19 -13.18 8.04 8.86
CA ALA A 19 -11.82 7.58 9.10
C ALA A 19 -10.81 8.73 9.19
N PHE A 20 -10.82 9.65 8.22
CA PHE A 20 -9.92 10.81 8.22
C PHE A 20 -10.26 11.83 9.31
N ARG A 21 -11.52 11.91 9.75
CA ARG A 21 -11.92 12.77 10.88
C ARG A 21 -11.36 12.27 12.22
N ASN A 22 -11.22 10.95 12.38
CA ASN A 22 -10.67 10.32 13.58
C ASN A 22 -9.13 10.14 13.52
N MET A 23 -8.51 10.36 12.36
CA MET A 23 -7.07 10.22 12.16
C MET A 23 -6.19 11.01 13.16
N PRO A 24 -6.52 12.25 13.58
CA PRO A 24 -5.67 12.98 14.53
C PRO A 24 -5.50 12.27 15.89
N ASN A 25 -6.44 11.40 16.26
CA ASN A 25 -6.38 10.62 17.50
C ASN A 25 -5.49 9.37 17.37
N ILE A 26 -5.06 9.04 16.16
CA ILE A 26 -4.23 7.87 15.87
C ILE A 26 -2.76 8.27 15.98
N ARG A 27 -2.00 7.55 16.80
CA ARG A 27 -0.54 7.73 16.91
C ARG A 27 0.12 7.47 15.57
N PHE A 28 1.10 8.30 15.22
CA PHE A 28 1.85 8.16 13.97
C PHE A 28 2.52 6.77 13.85
N GLU A 29 3.10 6.27 14.95
CA GLU A 29 3.73 4.95 14.99
C GLU A 29 2.76 3.84 14.63
N LYS A 30 1.49 3.95 15.06
CA LYS A 30 0.44 2.99 14.71
C LYS A 30 0.18 3.03 13.20
N ALA A 31 0.02 4.21 12.61
CA ALA A 31 -0.23 4.36 11.18
C ALA A 31 0.91 3.78 10.31
N VAL A 32 2.16 4.03 10.71
CA VAL A 32 3.34 3.44 10.04
C VAL A 32 3.36 1.92 10.21
N ALA A 33 3.14 1.41 11.42
CA ALA A 33 3.14 -0.02 11.69
C ALA A 33 2.04 -0.76 10.92
N ASP A 34 0.83 -0.20 10.85
CA ASP A 34 -0.29 -0.77 10.11
C ASP A 34 -0.02 -0.78 8.60
N TYR A 35 0.56 0.31 8.06
CA TYR A 35 1.02 0.37 6.68
C TYR A 35 2.06 -0.72 6.35
N LEU A 36 3.13 -0.82 7.15
CA LEU A 36 4.19 -1.81 6.93
C LEU A 36 3.67 -3.23 7.04
N ARG A 37 2.79 -3.51 8.00
CA ARG A 37 2.16 -4.83 8.14
C ARG A 37 1.29 -5.17 6.93
N LEU A 38 0.48 -4.23 6.45
CA LEU A 38 -0.33 -4.44 5.24
C LEU A 38 0.55 -4.65 4.01
N LEU A 39 1.62 -3.89 3.86
CA LEU A 39 2.55 -4.04 2.75
C LEU A 39 3.24 -5.42 2.75
N LEU A 40 3.66 -5.89 3.93
CA LEU A 40 4.23 -7.23 4.11
C LEU A 40 3.21 -8.33 3.81
N LEU A 41 1.97 -8.20 4.31
CA LEU A 41 0.91 -9.17 4.07
C LEU A 41 0.54 -9.23 2.58
N ALA A 42 0.35 -8.08 1.94
CA ALA A 42 0.03 -7.98 0.52
C ALA A 42 1.18 -8.49 -0.36
N GLY A 43 2.43 -8.11 -0.06
CA GLY A 43 3.61 -8.58 -0.77
C GLY A 43 3.76 -10.09 -0.67
N SER A 44 3.60 -10.65 0.54
CA SER A 44 3.68 -12.09 0.76
C SER A 44 2.58 -12.86 0.02
N ALA A 45 1.34 -12.36 0.09
CA ALA A 45 0.22 -12.93 -0.65
C ALA A 45 0.45 -12.90 -2.17
N GLY A 46 0.88 -11.76 -2.71
CA GLY A 46 1.20 -11.61 -4.13
C GLY A 46 2.32 -12.56 -4.59
N SER A 47 3.35 -12.75 -3.77
CA SER A 47 4.46 -13.68 -4.04
C SER A 47 4.00 -15.14 -4.05
N ILE A 48 3.17 -15.55 -3.08
CA ILE A 48 2.61 -16.91 -3.04
C ILE A 48 1.73 -17.16 -4.26
N ILE A 49 0.84 -16.22 -4.59
CA ILE A 49 -0.04 -16.34 -5.77
C ILE A 49 0.80 -16.41 -7.06
N THR A 50 1.84 -15.60 -7.18
CA THR A 50 2.75 -15.63 -8.34
C THR A 50 3.44 -16.98 -8.49
N LEU A 51 3.86 -17.59 -7.38
CA LEU A 51 4.45 -18.92 -7.36
C LEU A 51 3.43 -19.96 -7.82
N LEU A 52 2.22 -19.94 -7.28
CA LEU A 52 1.13 -20.86 -7.64
C LEU A 52 0.72 -20.72 -9.11
N LEU A 53 0.58 -19.49 -9.62
CA LEU A 53 0.26 -19.25 -11.03
C LEU A 53 1.39 -19.71 -11.96
N SER A 54 2.64 -19.53 -11.55
CA SER A 54 3.78 -20.03 -12.32
C SER A 54 3.75 -21.55 -12.37
N ALA A 55 3.61 -22.22 -11.21
CA ALA A 55 3.44 -23.68 -11.08
C ALA A 55 2.30 -24.21 -11.96
N GLY A 56 1.12 -23.60 -11.87
CA GLY A 56 -0.04 -23.96 -12.67
C GLY A 56 0.18 -23.77 -14.18
N LYS A 57 0.85 -22.69 -14.59
CA LYS A 57 1.19 -22.46 -16.00
C LYS A 57 2.12 -23.53 -16.55
N ALA A 58 3.09 -24.00 -15.77
CA ALA A 58 3.98 -25.06 -16.21
C ALA A 58 3.26 -26.41 -16.30
N ALA A 59 2.44 -26.75 -15.30
CA ALA A 59 1.63 -27.96 -15.34
C ALA A 59 0.68 -27.95 -16.55
N TYR A 60 0.07 -26.79 -16.87
CA TYR A 60 -0.75 -26.60 -18.06
C TYR A 60 0.02 -26.84 -19.36
N LEU A 61 1.27 -26.35 -19.46
CA LEU A 61 2.11 -26.53 -20.64
C LEU A 61 2.59 -27.98 -20.80
N ASP A 62 2.95 -28.64 -19.70
CA ASP A 62 3.38 -30.05 -19.71
C ASP A 62 2.22 -30.97 -20.14
N LEU A 63 1.02 -30.77 -19.57
CA LEU A 63 -0.15 -31.62 -19.82
C LEU A 63 -0.79 -31.44 -21.20
N LEU A 64 -0.82 -30.22 -21.74
CA LEU A 64 -1.57 -29.93 -22.99
C LEU A 64 -0.69 -29.74 -24.22
N PHE A 65 0.60 -29.46 -24.04
CA PHE A 65 1.52 -29.21 -25.15
C PHE A 65 2.68 -30.22 -25.19
N GLU A 66 2.68 -31.24 -24.31
CA GLU A 66 3.75 -32.24 -24.19
C GLU A 66 5.16 -31.61 -24.13
N ALA A 67 5.23 -30.39 -23.59
CA ALA A 67 6.50 -29.71 -23.45
C ALA A 67 7.30 -30.44 -22.37
N ASN A 68 8.53 -30.85 -22.67
CA ASN A 68 9.40 -31.48 -21.67
C ASN A 68 9.84 -30.44 -20.62
N VAL A 69 9.01 -30.23 -19.59
CA VAL A 69 9.24 -29.21 -18.58
C VAL A 69 10.18 -29.74 -17.50
N ASN A 70 11.33 -29.08 -17.34
CA ASN A 70 12.17 -29.29 -16.17
C ASN A 70 11.61 -28.54 -14.95
N TYR A 71 10.81 -29.26 -14.15
CA TYR A 71 10.14 -28.74 -12.96
C TYR A 71 11.08 -28.11 -11.92
N TRP A 72 12.32 -28.60 -11.78
CA TRP A 72 13.30 -28.04 -10.85
C TRP A 72 13.76 -26.64 -11.25
N ASN A 73 14.12 -26.47 -12.53
CA ASN A 73 14.52 -25.17 -13.06
C ASN A 73 13.37 -24.17 -12.99
N MET A 74 12.15 -24.66 -13.24
CA MET A 74 10.95 -23.85 -13.25
C MET A 74 10.49 -23.44 -11.84
N LEU A 75 10.63 -24.31 -10.85
CA LEU A 75 10.40 -23.97 -9.44
C LEU A 75 11.43 -22.95 -8.93
N ASN A 76 12.71 -23.11 -9.30
CA ASN A 76 13.75 -22.14 -8.95
C ASN A 76 13.46 -20.75 -9.58
N TYR A 77 13.06 -20.73 -10.86
CA TYR A 77 12.65 -19.50 -11.54
C TYR A 77 11.42 -18.85 -10.88
N ALA A 78 10.39 -19.63 -10.55
CA ALA A 78 9.18 -19.14 -9.89
C ALA A 78 9.48 -18.59 -8.49
N ALA A 79 10.34 -19.27 -7.72
CA ALA A 79 10.81 -18.81 -6.42
C ALA A 79 11.59 -17.49 -6.54
N GLY A 80 12.54 -17.41 -7.49
CA GLY A 80 13.28 -16.18 -7.78
C GLY A 80 12.35 -15.02 -8.11
N LYS A 81 11.38 -15.23 -9.01
CA LYS A 81 10.37 -14.23 -9.37
C LYS A 81 9.52 -13.80 -8.15
N ALA A 82 9.09 -14.74 -7.31
CA ALA A 82 8.29 -14.46 -6.12
C ALA A 82 9.06 -13.65 -5.07
N VAL A 83 10.34 -13.96 -4.85
CA VAL A 83 11.23 -13.21 -3.95
C VAL A 83 11.49 -11.81 -4.49
N SER A 84 11.79 -11.68 -5.79
CA SER A 84 11.95 -10.37 -6.42
C SER A 84 10.69 -9.52 -6.28
N LEU A 85 9.51 -10.10 -6.52
CA LEU A 85 8.23 -9.40 -6.34
C LEU A 85 8.05 -8.92 -4.90
N LEU A 86 8.32 -9.78 -3.91
CA LEU A 86 8.23 -9.40 -2.50
C LEU A 86 9.14 -8.21 -2.18
N PHE A 87 10.39 -8.28 -2.62
CA PHE A 87 11.36 -7.21 -2.45
C PHE A 87 10.90 -5.92 -3.13
N PHE A 88 10.45 -5.99 -4.39
CA PHE A 88 9.92 -4.83 -5.12
C PHE A 88 8.69 -4.22 -4.45
N CYS A 89 7.78 -5.02 -3.91
CA CYS A 89 6.61 -4.51 -3.18
C CYS A 89 7.03 -3.77 -1.90
N ILE A 90 7.94 -4.34 -1.10
CA ILE A 90 8.37 -3.73 0.17
C ILE A 90 9.22 -2.50 -0.10
N PHE A 91 10.28 -2.63 -0.90
CA PHE A 91 11.22 -1.56 -1.20
C PHE A 91 10.57 -0.49 -2.06
N GLY A 92 9.94 -0.89 -3.17
CA GLY A 92 9.25 0.02 -4.06
C GLY A 92 8.09 0.72 -3.38
N GLY A 93 7.29 0.02 -2.58
CA GLY A 93 6.17 0.63 -1.84
C GLY A 93 6.61 1.64 -0.78
N THR A 94 7.70 1.38 -0.06
CA THR A 94 8.25 2.34 0.92
C THR A 94 8.97 3.50 0.25
N PHE A 95 9.80 3.22 -0.76
CA PHE A 95 10.54 4.24 -1.52
C PHE A 95 9.62 5.18 -2.30
N LEU A 96 8.61 4.64 -2.99
CA LEU A 96 7.65 5.45 -3.75
C LEU A 96 6.84 6.35 -2.82
N LEU A 97 6.45 5.84 -1.65
CA LEU A 97 5.75 6.64 -0.65
C LEU A 97 6.63 7.78 -0.12
N PHE A 98 7.91 7.52 0.12
CA PHE A 98 8.88 8.55 0.51
C PHE A 98 9.10 9.59 -0.60
N LEU A 99 9.23 9.15 -1.85
CA LEU A 99 9.37 10.06 -2.99
C LEU A 99 8.11 10.93 -3.15
N LEU A 100 6.94 10.32 -3.03
CA LEU A 100 5.65 11.00 -3.14
C LEU A 100 5.46 12.00 -1.99
N SER A 101 5.87 11.67 -0.77
CA SER A 101 5.79 12.61 0.36
C SER A 101 6.65 13.85 0.10
N LEU A 102 7.89 13.68 -0.37
CA LEU A 102 8.78 14.79 -0.74
C LEU A 102 8.20 15.69 -1.84
N LEU A 103 7.63 15.08 -2.87
CA LEU A 103 7.01 15.83 -3.98
C LEU A 103 5.78 16.63 -3.53
N LEU A 104 5.03 16.14 -2.55
CA LEU A 104 3.79 16.77 -2.08
C LEU A 104 4.00 17.85 -1.01
N VAL A 105 5.08 17.79 -0.23
CA VAL A 105 5.43 18.82 0.78
C VAL A 105 5.32 20.26 0.23
N PRO A 106 5.90 20.63 -0.93
CA PRO A 106 5.86 22.02 -1.40
C PRO A 106 4.45 22.51 -1.74
N PHE A 107 3.53 21.62 -2.10
CA PHE A 107 2.14 21.95 -2.45
C PHE A 107 1.23 22.03 -1.21
N LEU A 108 1.60 21.40 -0.11
CA LEU A 108 0.76 21.23 1.09
C LEU A 108 1.38 21.87 2.34
N ARG A 109 1.95 23.07 2.19
CA ARG A 109 2.66 23.81 3.26
C ARG A 109 1.81 24.14 4.50
N HIS A 110 0.49 24.00 4.42
CA HIS A 110 -0.43 24.23 5.53
C HIS A 110 -0.60 23.00 6.44
N LEU A 111 -0.10 21.83 6.04
CA LEU A 111 -0.17 20.58 6.79
C LEU A 111 1.20 20.25 7.40
N LYS A 112 1.19 19.75 8.64
CA LYS A 112 2.39 19.15 9.24
C LYS A 112 2.82 17.92 8.43
N TYR A 113 4.13 17.71 8.30
CA TYR A 113 4.69 16.58 7.55
C TYR A 113 4.19 15.22 8.06
N VAL A 114 4.10 15.07 9.39
CA VAL A 114 3.58 13.86 10.05
C VAL A 114 2.15 13.54 9.60
N GLU A 115 1.32 14.55 9.44
CA GLU A 115 -0.10 14.40 9.08
C GLU A 115 -0.26 14.11 7.59
N LEU A 116 0.56 14.74 6.75
CA LEU A 116 0.67 14.40 5.34
C LEU A 116 1.02 12.92 5.16
N LEU A 117 2.01 12.42 5.90
CA LEU A 117 2.39 11.01 5.86
C LEU A 117 1.26 10.09 6.30
N ARG A 118 0.52 10.43 7.37
CA ARG A 118 -0.66 9.66 7.77
C ARG A 118 -1.69 9.62 6.64
N ILE A 119 -2.06 10.77 6.07
CA ILE A 119 -3.00 10.83 4.95
C ILE A 119 -2.51 9.94 3.79
N LEU A 120 -1.22 9.99 3.46
CA LEU A 120 -0.64 9.14 2.42
C LEU A 120 -0.73 7.65 2.74
N PHE A 121 -0.39 7.21 3.95
CA PHE A 121 -0.50 5.80 4.35
C PHE A 121 -1.91 5.26 4.17
N TYR A 122 -2.91 6.01 4.64
CA TYR A 122 -4.32 5.61 4.53
C TYR A 122 -4.84 5.72 3.09
N SER A 123 -4.33 6.65 2.29
CA SER A 123 -4.73 6.81 0.88
C SER A 123 -4.19 5.69 0.00
N MET A 124 -3.06 5.08 0.36
CA MET A 124 -2.45 3.95 -0.38
C MET A 124 -3.10 2.59 -0.09
N LEU A 125 -4.00 2.50 0.89
CA LEU A 125 -4.66 1.25 1.29
C LEU A 125 -5.32 0.47 0.13
N PRO A 126 -6.02 1.10 -0.84
CA PRO A 126 -6.63 0.37 -1.95
C PRO A 126 -5.60 -0.37 -2.81
N ILE A 127 -4.48 0.29 -3.13
CA ILE A 127 -3.41 -0.34 -3.90
C ILE A 127 -2.76 -1.47 -3.11
N ILE A 128 -2.58 -1.31 -1.80
CA ILE A 128 -1.96 -2.36 -0.98
C ILE A 128 -2.88 -3.57 -0.85
N LEU A 129 -4.18 -3.34 -0.61
CA LEU A 129 -5.15 -4.42 -0.41
C LEU A 129 -5.51 -5.16 -1.70
N PHE A 130 -5.53 -4.47 -2.84
CA PHE A 130 -6.09 -5.01 -4.09
C PHE A 130 -5.10 -5.00 -5.25
N GLY A 131 -3.90 -4.42 -5.11
CA GLY A 131 -2.91 -4.30 -6.18
C GLY A 131 -2.27 -5.63 -6.61
N TRP A 132 -2.49 -6.71 -5.85
CA TRP A 132 -2.10 -8.06 -6.26
C TRP A 132 -3.12 -8.73 -7.19
N LEU A 133 -4.31 -8.14 -7.38
CA LEU A 133 -5.28 -8.65 -8.34
C LEU A 133 -4.83 -8.33 -9.77
N PRO A 134 -4.95 -9.26 -10.72
CA PRO A 134 -4.52 -9.09 -12.10
C PRO A 134 -5.51 -8.25 -12.93
N PHE A 135 -5.95 -7.12 -12.39
CA PHE A 135 -6.82 -6.16 -13.07
C PHE A 135 -6.05 -4.89 -13.44
N ASN A 136 -6.61 -4.09 -14.35
CA ASN A 136 -6.07 -2.76 -14.66
C ASN A 136 -5.89 -1.97 -13.35
N PRO A 137 -4.69 -1.46 -13.01
CA PRO A 137 -4.45 -0.76 -11.75
C PRO A 137 -5.06 0.65 -11.72
N ALA A 138 -5.51 1.19 -12.86
CA ALA A 138 -6.03 2.56 -12.96
C ALA A 138 -7.17 2.88 -11.97
N PRO A 139 -8.19 2.03 -11.75
CA PRO A 139 -9.26 2.32 -10.79
C PRO A 139 -8.74 2.45 -9.36
N LEU A 140 -7.73 1.63 -8.98
CA LEU A 140 -7.13 1.72 -7.65
C LEU A 140 -6.36 3.03 -7.47
N VAL A 141 -5.64 3.47 -8.50
CA VAL A 141 -4.94 4.76 -8.49
C VAL A 141 -5.92 5.93 -8.37
N VAL A 142 -7.02 5.91 -9.13
CA VAL A 142 -8.08 6.92 -9.03
C VAL A 142 -8.66 6.93 -7.61
N TRP A 143 -8.87 5.76 -7.01
CA TRP A 143 -9.37 5.66 -5.64
C TRP A 143 -8.38 6.21 -4.62
N CYS A 144 -7.08 5.94 -4.79
CA CYS A 144 -6.04 6.51 -3.94
C CYS A 144 -6.01 8.04 -4.00
N ILE A 145 -6.13 8.62 -5.20
CA ILE A 145 -6.22 10.07 -5.39
C ILE A 145 -7.48 10.63 -4.72
N PHE A 146 -8.62 9.96 -4.87
CA PHE A 146 -9.87 10.35 -4.23
C PHE A 146 -9.71 10.35 -2.70
N LEU A 147 -9.19 9.27 -2.10
CA LEU A 147 -8.95 9.20 -0.65
C LEU A 147 -8.00 10.29 -0.18
N PHE A 148 -6.95 10.57 -0.95
CA PHE A 148 -5.99 11.63 -0.65
C PHE A 148 -6.65 13.01 -0.59
N ILE A 149 -7.47 13.34 -1.60
CA ILE A 149 -8.22 14.61 -1.65
C ILE A 149 -9.21 14.69 -0.48
N VAL A 150 -9.93 13.61 -0.18
CA VAL A 150 -10.86 13.56 0.95
C VAL A 150 -10.12 13.72 2.27
N GLY A 151 -8.95 13.08 2.42
CA GLY A 151 -8.10 13.20 3.60
C GLY A 151 -7.67 14.64 3.84
N ILE A 152 -7.14 15.32 2.82
CA ILE A 152 -6.76 16.74 2.91
C ILE A 152 -7.95 17.63 3.26
N ARG A 153 -9.10 17.45 2.59
CA ARG A 153 -10.29 18.29 2.82
C ARG A 153 -10.93 18.07 4.19
N THR A 154 -10.90 16.84 4.68
CA THR A 154 -11.53 16.46 5.95
C THR A 154 -10.63 16.75 7.14
N TYR A 155 -9.31 16.85 6.91
CA TYR A 155 -8.35 17.23 7.93
C TYR A 155 -8.60 18.69 8.36
N LYS A 156 -9.38 18.85 9.42
CA LYS A 156 -9.46 20.09 10.19
C LYS A 156 -8.21 20.16 11.07
N GLY A 157 -7.09 20.54 10.46
CA GLY A 157 -5.90 20.85 11.23
C GLY A 157 -6.21 21.94 12.25
N LYS A 158 -5.66 21.81 13.47
CA LYS A 158 -5.48 22.99 14.32
C LYS A 158 -4.72 24.01 13.48
N ALA A 159 -5.34 25.14 13.16
CA ALA A 159 -4.66 26.20 12.41
C ALA A 159 -3.46 26.66 13.26
N ILE A 160 -2.26 26.26 12.86
CA ILE A 160 -1.03 26.63 13.57
C ILE A 160 -0.74 28.08 13.21
N ARG A 161 -0.82 28.98 14.20
CA ARG A 161 -0.33 30.36 14.04
C ARG A 161 1.16 30.29 13.70
N LYS A 162 1.60 31.07 12.71
CA LYS A 162 2.99 31.15 12.22
C LYS A 162 4.06 31.40 13.29
N ASP A 163 3.66 31.78 14.51
CA ASP A 163 4.56 32.10 15.63
C ASP A 163 4.56 31.04 16.75
N SER A 164 3.88 29.90 16.60
CA SER A 164 3.85 28.89 17.68
C SER A 164 5.03 27.90 17.59
N ILE A 165 5.61 27.63 18.76
CA ILE A 165 6.72 26.68 18.98
C ILE A 165 6.39 25.28 18.43
N GLU A 166 5.10 24.94 18.32
CA GLU A 166 4.60 23.68 17.73
C GLU A 166 4.93 23.50 16.24
N GLN A 167 5.42 24.52 15.51
CA GLN A 167 5.83 24.35 14.12
C GLN A 167 7.20 23.67 13.96
N ARG A 168 7.99 23.59 15.04
CA ARG A 168 9.35 23.02 15.04
C ARG A 168 9.38 21.49 15.25
N ASP A 169 8.27 20.92 15.72
CA ASP A 169 8.07 19.49 16.02
C ASP A 169 7.03 18.83 15.09
#